data_AF-X0Y9Q6-F1
#
_entry.id   AF-X0Y9Q6-F1
#
_cell.length_a   1.000
_cell.length_b   1.000
_cell.length_c   1.000
_cell.angle_alpha   90.00
_cell.angle_beta   90.00
_cell.angle_gamma   90.00
#
_symmetry.space_group_name_H-M   'P 1'
#
loop_
_entity.id
_entity.type
_entity.pdbx_description
1 polymer ?
#
loop_
_entity_poly.entity_id
_entity_poly.type
_entity_poly.pdbx_seq_one_letter_code
_entity_poly.pdbx_strand_id
1 'polypeptide(L)'
;MKFISDPLIECDFKNVYYPLEDTFLLIDYFKDKISDNYFDGINVNEIEYILDMGTGSGIIAIYFQCFKVKNKNFNPKIFASDILEDSI
;
A
#
# COMPACT_ATOMS: atom_id res chain seq x y z
N MET A 1 18.31 -4.85 0.64
CA MET A 1 16.97 -4.26 0.67
C MET A 1 16.80 -3.51 1.99
N LYS A 2 16.59 -2.19 1.98
CA LYS A 2 16.35 -1.43 3.22
C LYS A 2 14.95 -1.75 3.73
N PHE A 3 14.85 -2.22 4.97
CA PHE A 3 13.59 -2.58 5.63
C PHE A 3 12.59 -1.43 5.53
N ILE A 4 11.36 -1.73 5.10
CA ILE A 4 10.24 -0.78 5.19
C ILE A 4 9.49 -1.15 6.45
N SER A 5 9.66 -0.31 7.47
CA SER A 5 8.82 -0.36 8.66
C SER A 5 7.36 -0.26 8.27
N ASP A 6 6.51 -0.97 8.99
CA ASP A 6 5.08 -0.89 8.77
C ASP A 6 4.59 0.55 8.92
N PRO A 7 3.71 1.02 8.02
CA PRO A 7 3.06 2.30 8.20
C PRO A 7 2.27 2.27 9.51
N LEU A 8 2.58 3.19 10.42
CA LEU A 8 1.77 3.42 11.62
C LEU A 8 0.65 4.38 11.24
N ILE A 9 -0.59 3.91 11.37
CA ILE A 9 -1.77 4.77 11.20
C ILE A 9 -2.52 4.76 12.52
N GLU A 10 -2.63 5.94 13.13
CA GLU A 10 -3.59 6.18 14.19
C GLU A 10 -4.96 6.38 13.53
N CYS A 11 -5.79 5.34 13.51
CA CYS A 11 -7.18 5.43 13.07
C CYS A 11 -8.09 5.70 14.26
N ASP A 12 -8.66 6.90 14.35
CA ASP A 12 -9.75 7.25 15.30
C ASP A 12 -11.10 7.29 14.56
N PHE A 13 -11.35 6.29 13.72
CA PHE A 13 -12.57 6.20 12.94
C PHE A 13 -13.40 5.01 13.42
N LYS A 14 -14.54 5.28 14.08
CA LYS A 14 -15.39 4.24 14.67
C LYS A 14 -15.93 3.21 13.69
N ASN A 15 -16.07 3.61 12.41
CA ASN A 15 -16.73 2.81 11.37
C ASN A 15 -15.78 2.33 10.28
N VAL A 16 -14.52 2.74 10.30
CA VAL A 16 -13.53 2.38 9.27
C VAL A 16 -12.79 1.13 9.72
N TYR A 17 -12.47 0.27 8.76
CA TYR A 17 -11.74 -0.96 9.04
C TYR A 17 -10.34 -0.64 9.59
N TYR A 18 -10.12 -1.04 10.84
CA TYR A 18 -8.81 -0.95 11.49
C TYR A 18 -7.89 -2.04 10.93
N PRO A 19 -6.61 -1.76 10.63
CA PRO A 19 -5.66 -2.78 10.17
C PRO A 19 -5.51 -3.93 11.17
N LEU A 20 -5.84 -5.15 10.74
CA LEU A 20 -5.67 -6.37 11.51
C LEU A 20 -4.67 -7.32 10.82
N GLU A 21 -4.57 -8.57 11.29
CA GLU A 21 -3.61 -9.57 10.81
C GLU A 21 -3.69 -9.82 9.28
N ASP A 22 -4.89 -9.77 8.70
CA ASP A 22 -5.10 -9.93 7.26
C ASP A 22 -4.43 -8.81 6.44
N THR A 23 -4.50 -7.60 6.97
CA THR A 23 -3.92 -6.39 6.39
C THR A 23 -2.39 -6.47 6.45
N PHE A 24 -1.84 -6.88 7.58
CA PHE A 24 -0.40 -7.05 7.74
C PHE A 24 0.13 -8.25 6.93
N LEU A 25 -0.64 -9.32 6.78
CA LEU A 25 -0.31 -10.43 5.89
C LEU A 25 -0.15 -9.96 4.44
N LEU A 26 -1.02 -9.05 3.98
CA LEU A 26 -0.93 -8.45 2.65
C LEU A 26 0.31 -7.54 2.52
N ILE A 27 0.61 -6.74 3.55
CA ILE A 27 1.83 -5.91 3.60
C ILE A 27 3.08 -6.80 3.54
N ASP A 28 3.11 -7.91 4.28
CA ASP A 28 4.23 -8.84 4.28
C ASP A 28 4.40 -9.53 2.92
N TYR A 29 3.30 -9.88 2.24
CA TYR A 29 3.36 -10.32 0.85
C TYR A 29 4.02 -9.26 -0.05
N PHE A 30 3.64 -8.00 0.08
CA PHE A 30 4.26 -6.93 -0.71
C PHE A 30 5.74 -6.73 -0.38
N LYS A 31 6.15 -6.84 0.88
CA LYS A 31 7.57 -6.78 1.26
C LYS A 31 8.37 -7.92 0.63
N ASP A 32 7.79 -9.11 0.51
CA ASP A 32 8.43 -10.28 -0.12
C ASP A 32 8.51 -10.15 -1.66
N LYS A 33 7.45 -9.64 -2.31
CA LYS A 33 7.34 -9.62 -3.77
C LYS A 33 7.85 -8.37 -4.47
N ILE A 34 7.89 -7.24 -3.78
CA ILE A 34 8.34 -5.99 -4.37
C ILE A 34 9.84 -5.87 -4.16
N SER A 35 10.62 -5.96 -5.23
CA SER A 35 12.05 -5.67 -5.25
C SER A 35 12.32 -4.26 -5.81
N ASP A 36 13.60 -3.89 -5.92
CA ASP A 36 14.00 -2.60 -6.51
C ASP A 36 13.58 -2.47 -7.99
N ASN A 37 13.39 -3.59 -8.70
CA ASN A 37 13.14 -3.62 -10.15
C ASN A 37 11.84 -4.32 -10.56
N TYR A 38 11.29 -5.18 -9.71
CA TYR A 38 10.12 -5.98 -10.04
C TYR A 38 9.11 -6.02 -8.91
N PHE A 39 7.82 -6.03 -9.26
CA PHE A 39 6.73 -6.39 -8.38
C PHE A 39 5.97 -7.54 -9.04
N ASP A 40 6.03 -8.73 -8.43
CA ASP A 40 5.33 -9.93 -8.89
C ASP A 40 5.55 -10.27 -10.38
N GLY A 41 6.82 -10.13 -10.82
CA GLY A 41 7.22 -10.38 -12.21
C GLY A 41 7.06 -9.20 -13.17
N ILE A 42 6.40 -8.12 -12.77
CA ILE A 42 6.23 -6.89 -13.55
C ILE A 42 7.37 -5.93 -13.24
N ASN A 43 7.98 -5.29 -14.24
CA ASN A 43 8.99 -4.28 -13.98
C ASN A 43 8.34 -3.07 -13.29
N VAL A 44 8.89 -2.61 -12.17
CA VAL A 44 8.32 -1.49 -11.39
C VAL A 44 8.16 -0.20 -12.19
N ASN A 45 8.99 0.00 -13.23
CA ASN A 45 8.90 1.16 -14.12
C ASN A 45 7.72 1.10 -15.09
N GLU A 46 7.15 -0.09 -15.30
CA GLU A 46 5.98 -0.32 -16.17
C GLU A 46 4.66 -0.16 -15.41
N ILE A 47 4.71 -0.05 -14.08
CA ILE A 47 3.53 0.12 -13.24
C ILE A 47 3.18 1.61 -13.19
N GLU A 48 2.23 2.00 -14.03
CA GLU A 48 1.76 3.40 -14.10
C GLU A 48 0.68 3.73 -13.07
N TYR A 49 -0.13 2.73 -12.70
CA TYR A 49 -1.34 2.91 -11.89
C TYR A 49 -1.46 1.80 -10.83
N ILE A 50 -1.88 2.19 -9.63
CA ILE A 50 -2.29 1.27 -8.56
C ILE A 50 -3.65 1.73 -8.05
N LEU A 51 -4.57 0.78 -7.89
CA LEU A 51 -5.89 1.01 -7.32
C LEU A 51 -6.07 0.12 -6.11
N ASP A 52 -6.23 0.73 -4.94
CA ASP A 52 -6.62 0.09 -3.69
C ASP A 52 -8.14 0.17 -3.53
N MET A 53 -8.82 -0.98 -3.51
CA MET A 53 -10.27 -1.08 -3.45
C MET A 53 -10.72 -1.64 -2.11
N GLY A 54 -11.71 -1.00 -1.48
CA GLY A 54 -12.07 -1.32 -0.10
C GLY A 54 -10.92 -0.91 0.84
N THR A 55 -10.42 0.31 0.64
CA THR A 55 -9.17 0.79 1.24
C THR A 55 -9.23 0.86 2.76
N GLY A 56 -10.43 0.97 3.36
CA GLY A 56 -10.62 1.07 4.79
C GLY A 56 -9.77 2.20 5.39
N SER A 57 -8.80 1.86 6.22
CA SER A 57 -7.84 2.82 6.80
C SER A 57 -6.87 3.48 5.80
N GLY A 58 -6.81 3.03 4.55
CA GLY A 58 -5.86 3.55 3.56
C GLY A 58 -4.45 2.98 3.68
N ILE A 59 -4.21 2.01 4.58
CA ILE A 59 -2.86 1.58 4.93
C ILE A 59 -2.09 0.94 3.78
N ILE A 60 -2.78 0.25 2.86
CA ILE A 60 -2.16 -0.36 1.69
C ILE A 60 -1.72 0.70 0.69
N ALA A 61 -2.60 1.65 0.36
CA ALA A 61 -2.23 2.81 -0.46
C ALA A 61 -1.05 3.60 0.14
N ILE A 62 -1.05 3.82 1.47
CA ILE A 62 0.04 4.50 2.18
C ILE A 62 1.35 3.70 2.11
N TYR A 63 1.29 2.38 2.26
CA TYR A 63 2.47 1.52 2.08
C TYR A 63 3.11 1.73 0.70
N PHE A 64 2.32 1.75 -0.37
CA PHE A 64 2.83 2.00 -1.71
C PHE A 64 3.39 3.42 -1.89
N GLN A 65 2.82 4.43 -1.23
CA GLN A 65 3.40 5.78 -1.20
C GLN A 65 4.76 5.80 -0.50
N CYS A 66 4.90 5.10 0.63
CA CYS A 66 6.18 4.96 1.32
C CYS A 66 7.22 4.22 0.47
N PHE A 67 6.81 3.17 -0.25
CA PHE A 67 7.68 2.44 -1.17
C PHE A 67 8.15 3.34 -2.32
N LYS A 68 7.24 4.12 -2.93
CA LYS A 68 7.53 5.11 -3.96
C LYS A 68 8.56 6.17 -3.53
N VAL A 69 8.51 6.64 -2.28
CA VAL A 69 9.52 7.56 -1.74
C VAL A 69 10.91 6.90 -1.66
N LYS A 70 10.97 5.60 -1.39
CA LYS A 70 12.23 4.84 -1.22
C LYS A 70 12.81 4.34 -2.54
N ASN A 71 11.96 3.98 -3.50
CA ASN A 71 12.35 3.47 -4.80
C ASN A 71 11.96 4.44 -5.93
N LYS A 72 12.94 5.20 -6.44
CA LYS A 72 12.73 6.17 -7.52
C LYS A 72 12.24 5.57 -8.85
N ASN A 73 12.47 4.28 -9.07
CA ASN A 73 12.01 3.55 -10.25
C ASN A 73 10.52 3.19 -10.16
N PHE A 74 9.95 3.19 -8.95
CA PHE A 74 8.54 2.92 -8.73
C PHE A 74 7.79 4.24 -8.55
N ASN A 75 7.17 4.74 -9.63
CA ASN A 75 6.46 6.02 -9.63
C ASN A 75 4.99 5.93 -10.12
N PRO A 76 4.19 4.94 -9.69
CA PRO A 76 2.79 4.86 -10.09
C PRO A 76 1.97 6.02 -9.54
N LYS A 77 0.83 6.29 -10.18
CA LYS A 77 -0.29 7.04 -9.58
C LYS A 77 -1.11 6.07 -8.72
N ILE A 78 -1.23 6.38 -7.43
CA ILE A 78 -1.90 5.52 -6.45
C ILE A 78 -3.27 6.12 -6.16
N PHE A 79 -4.31 5.32 -6.38
CA PHE A 79 -5.71 5.64 -6.12
C PHE A 79 -6.24 4.72 -5.02
N ALA A 80 -7.15 5.24 -4.21
CA ALA A 80 -7.85 4.49 -3.18
C ALA A 80 -9.35 4.73 -3.35
N SER A 81 -10.15 3.71 -3.05
CA SER A 81 -11.60 3.79 -3.10
C SER A 81 -12.22 2.92 -2.02
N ASP A 82 -13.34 3.39 -1.49
CA ASP A 82 -14.18 2.64 -0.56
C ASP A 82 -15.65 2.93 -0.85
N ILE A 83 -16.53 2.06 -0.37
CA ILE A 83 -17.97 2.33 -0.36
C ILE A 83 -18.35 3.24 0.81
N LEU A 84 -17.57 3.20 1.91
CA LEU A 84 -17.78 4.01 3.08
C LEU A 84 -17.08 5.37 2.90
N GLU A 85 -17.86 6.45 2.95
CA GLU A 85 -17.35 7.83 2.81
C GLU A 85 -16.26 8.16 3.86
N ASP A 86 -16.40 7.65 5.09
CA ASP A 86 -15.42 7.84 6.16
C ASP A 86 -14.04 7.20 5.88
N SER A 87 -13.94 6.34 4.85
CA SER A 87 -12.70 5.61 4.48
C SER A 87 -11.93 6.26 3.33
N ILE A 88 -12.32 7.46 2.88
CA ILE A 88 -11.70 8.19 1.75
C ILE A 88 -11.21 9.58 2.18
#